data_AF-A0A9D8MBJ8-F1
#
_entry.id   AF-A0A9D8MBJ8-F1
#
_cell.length_a   1.000
_cell.length_b   1.000
_cell.length_c   1.000
_cell.angle_alpha   90.00
_cell.angle_beta   90.00
_cell.angle_gamma   90.00
#
_symmetry.space_group_name_H-M   'P 1'
#
loop_
_entity.id
_entity.type
_entity.pdbx_description
1 polymer ?
#
loop_
_entity_poly.entity_id
_entity_poly.type
_entity_poly.pdbx_seq_one_letter_code
_entity_poly.pdbx_strand_id
1 'polypeptide(L)'
;MYSGIFEDDEVEDRELSDWEGDWQSVYPYLLDGTLDEVLKKKAETKKDKTFEEYKEYYKIGYETDIERIVIKDDTMTFYRNGEGKTGKYKYHGYEILTYEAGNRGVRYLFDLVDGEEGVPKHVQFSDHNIYPTKSHHFHIYFGDEDHETLLKELENWPTYYFSHLSGEEIAEEMMAH
;
A
#
# COMPACT_ATOMS: atom_id res chain seq x y z
N MET A 1 11.27 -4.06 8.55
CA MET A 1 11.22 -5.48 8.99
C MET A 1 10.44 -6.28 7.96
N TYR A 2 11.07 -6.64 6.84
CA TYR A 2 10.34 -7.19 5.68
C TYR A 2 9.83 -8.63 5.87
N SER A 3 10.36 -9.36 6.87
CA SER A 3 10.00 -10.76 7.12
C SER A 3 8.69 -10.96 7.89
N GLY A 4 8.07 -9.90 8.42
CA GLY A 4 6.85 -10.01 9.24
C GLY A 4 7.07 -10.76 10.56
N ILE A 5 8.29 -10.70 11.09
CA ILE A 5 8.69 -11.28 12.38
C ILE A 5 9.05 -10.12 13.31
N PHE A 6 8.26 -9.95 14.35
CA PHE A 6 8.38 -8.93 15.41
C PHE A 6 7.58 -9.43 16.62
N GLU A 7 7.72 -8.80 17.78
CA GLU A 7 6.89 -9.00 18.97
C GLU A 7 5.84 -7.87 19.10
N ASP A 8 4.74 -8.11 19.81
CA ASP A 8 3.63 -7.14 19.87
C ASP A 8 4.01 -5.84 20.60
N ASP A 9 4.95 -5.91 21.55
CA ASP A 9 5.45 -4.77 22.32
C ASP A 9 6.48 -3.93 21.56
N GLU A 10 6.91 -4.37 20.38
CA GLU A 10 7.73 -3.60 19.44
C GLU A 10 6.90 -2.69 18.52
N VAL A 11 5.57 -2.84 18.52
CA VAL A 11 4.67 -2.05 17.67
C VAL A 11 4.31 -0.73 18.35
N GLU A 12 4.52 0.38 17.64
CA GLU A 12 4.23 1.73 18.12
C GLU A 12 3.25 2.46 17.19
N ASP A 13 2.47 3.37 17.76
CA ASP A 13 1.61 4.29 17.00
C ASP A 13 2.42 5.11 15.99
N ARG A 14 1.79 5.45 14.86
CA ARG A 14 2.41 6.27 13.80
C ARG A 14 1.50 7.40 13.37
N GLU A 15 2.12 8.48 12.92
CA GLU A 15 1.42 9.66 12.41
C GLU A 15 1.32 9.63 10.88
N LEU A 16 0.30 10.30 10.32
CA LEU A 16 0.12 10.37 8.86
C LEU A 16 1.35 10.91 8.13
N SER A 17 2.14 11.77 8.80
CA SER A 17 3.37 12.35 8.27
C SER A 17 4.42 11.30 7.89
N ASP A 18 4.35 10.07 8.41
CA ASP A 18 5.23 8.96 8.00
C ASP A 18 5.04 8.56 6.54
N TRP A 19 3.86 8.84 5.97
CA TRP A 19 3.53 8.64 4.56
C TRP A 19 3.49 9.97 3.78
N GLU A 20 3.95 11.09 4.36
CA GLU A 20 3.98 12.38 3.66
C GLU A 20 4.79 12.29 2.37
N GLY A 21 4.20 12.78 1.27
CA GLY A 21 4.81 12.68 -0.03
C GLY A 21 3.81 12.71 -1.17
N ASP A 22 4.35 12.50 -2.37
CA ASP A 22 3.61 12.39 -3.60
C ASP A 22 3.86 11.00 -4.20
N TRP A 23 2.79 10.26 -4.44
CA TRP A 23 2.81 8.82 -4.63
C TRP A 23 2.07 8.42 -5.89
N GLN A 24 2.64 7.49 -6.66
CA GLN A 24 2.07 6.95 -7.90
C GLN A 24 1.74 5.46 -7.76
N SER A 25 0.61 5.05 -8.34
CA SER A 25 0.22 3.64 -8.40
C SER A 25 1.18 2.85 -9.28
N VAL A 26 1.52 1.63 -8.85
CA VAL A 26 2.35 0.71 -9.66
C VAL A 26 1.53 -0.09 -10.68
N TYR A 27 0.20 -0.01 -10.64
CA TYR A 27 -0.67 -0.80 -11.52
C TYR A 27 -0.39 -0.59 -13.02
N PRO A 28 -0.18 0.65 -13.52
CA PRO A 28 0.15 0.85 -14.94
C PRO A 28 1.44 0.13 -15.38
N TYR A 29 2.46 0.08 -14.53
CA TYR A 29 3.75 -0.59 -14.81
C TYR A 29 3.65 -2.12 -14.82
N LEU A 30 2.67 -2.68 -14.10
CA LEU A 30 2.34 -4.09 -14.25
C LEU A 30 1.68 -4.38 -15.60
N LEU A 31 0.74 -3.51 -16.00
CA LEU A 31 -0.04 -3.69 -17.23
C LEU A 31 0.80 -3.52 -18.50
N ASP A 32 1.72 -2.56 -18.52
CA ASP A 32 2.60 -2.31 -19.68
C ASP A 32 3.80 -3.28 -19.77
N GLY A 33 4.01 -4.10 -18.74
CA GLY A 33 5.07 -5.12 -18.69
C GLY A 33 6.40 -4.64 -18.10
N THR A 34 6.49 -3.39 -17.63
CA THR A 34 7.70 -2.85 -16.97
C THR A 34 8.13 -3.72 -15.78
N LEU A 35 7.17 -4.26 -15.03
CA LEU A 35 7.45 -5.12 -13.87
C LEU A 35 7.69 -6.61 -14.22
N ASP A 36 7.70 -7.01 -15.50
CA ASP A 36 7.75 -8.42 -15.87
C ASP A 36 9.03 -9.13 -15.37
N GLU A 37 10.19 -8.47 -15.41
CA GLU A 37 11.45 -9.05 -14.93
C GLU A 37 11.44 -9.27 -13.41
N VAL A 38 10.78 -8.39 -12.64
CA VAL A 38 10.56 -8.57 -11.20
C VAL A 38 9.81 -9.87 -10.95
N LEU A 39 8.73 -10.11 -11.71
CA LEU A 39 7.88 -11.30 -11.54
C LEU A 39 8.59 -12.58 -11.99
N LYS A 40 9.33 -12.55 -13.10
CA LYS A 40 10.15 -13.69 -13.54
C LYS A 40 11.17 -14.06 -12.49
N LYS A 41 11.86 -13.05 -11.92
CA LYS A 41 12.83 -13.28 -10.85
C LYS A 41 12.18 -13.90 -9.61
N LYS A 42 10.99 -13.46 -9.22
CA LYS A 42 10.23 -14.06 -8.10
C LYS A 42 9.87 -15.51 -8.40
N ALA A 43 9.39 -15.83 -9.60
CA ALA A 43 9.09 -17.20 -10.04
C ALA A 43 10.32 -18.12 -9.98
N GLU A 44 11.47 -17.66 -10.49
CA GLU A 44 12.73 -18.43 -10.47
C GLU A 44 13.27 -18.66 -9.06
N THR A 45 13.11 -17.67 -8.17
CA THR A 45 13.67 -17.71 -6.83
C THR A 45 12.80 -18.52 -5.87
N LYS A 46 11.48 -18.29 -5.86
CA LYS A 46 10.55 -18.93 -4.92
C LYS A 46 10.06 -20.30 -5.39
N LYS A 47 9.98 -20.52 -6.71
CA LYS A 47 9.57 -21.79 -7.35
C LYS A 47 8.22 -22.35 -6.85
N ASP A 48 7.35 -21.46 -6.38
CA ASP A 48 6.01 -21.76 -5.86
C ASP A 48 4.89 -21.40 -6.85
N LYS A 49 5.17 -20.51 -7.80
CA LYS A 49 4.27 -20.07 -8.86
C LYS A 49 5.03 -19.83 -10.16
N THR A 50 4.34 -19.94 -11.29
CA THR A 50 4.85 -19.50 -12.60
C THR A 50 4.84 -17.97 -12.72
N PHE A 51 5.50 -17.45 -13.76
CA PHE A 51 5.45 -16.01 -14.07
C PHE A 51 4.00 -15.54 -14.30
N GLU A 52 3.20 -16.31 -15.03
CA GLU A 52 1.81 -16.00 -15.35
C GLU A 52 0.92 -16.02 -14.12
N GLU A 53 1.13 -16.98 -13.21
CA GLU A 53 0.42 -17.04 -11.93
C GLU A 53 0.78 -15.85 -11.02
N TYR A 54 2.06 -15.44 -11.01
CA TYR A 54 2.46 -14.21 -10.34
C TYR A 54 1.83 -12.97 -10.97
N LYS A 55 1.83 -12.88 -12.29
CA LYS A 55 1.27 -11.73 -13.00
C LYS A 55 -0.22 -11.55 -12.71
N GLU A 56 -1.00 -12.64 -12.69
CA GLU A 56 -2.41 -12.59 -12.30
C GLU A 56 -2.60 -12.22 -10.82
N TYR A 57 -1.79 -12.80 -9.93
CA TYR A 57 -1.82 -12.48 -8.50
C TYR A 57 -1.57 -10.99 -8.23
N TYR A 58 -0.50 -10.42 -8.80
CA TYR A 58 -0.19 -8.99 -8.64
C TYR A 58 -1.15 -8.09 -9.40
N LYS A 59 -1.81 -8.59 -10.45
CA LYS A 59 -2.83 -7.82 -11.16
C LYS A 59 -4.04 -7.56 -10.26
N ILE A 60 -4.53 -8.58 -9.57
CA ILE A 60 -5.59 -8.44 -8.56
C ILE A 60 -5.10 -7.56 -7.41
N GLY A 61 -3.88 -7.80 -6.93
CA GLY A 61 -3.28 -7.04 -5.83
C GLY A 61 -3.17 -5.54 -6.11
N TYR A 62 -2.65 -5.16 -7.27
CA TYR A 62 -2.36 -3.76 -7.58
C TYR A 62 -3.52 -3.00 -8.22
N GLU A 63 -4.59 -3.68 -8.67
CA GLU A 63 -5.69 -3.05 -9.36
C GLU A 63 -6.29 -1.89 -8.55
N THR A 64 -6.33 -0.71 -9.17
CA THR A 64 -6.92 0.51 -8.62
C THR A 64 -7.21 1.50 -9.74
N ASP A 65 -8.22 2.35 -9.54
CA ASP A 65 -8.50 3.51 -10.39
C ASP A 65 -7.96 4.83 -9.81
N ILE A 66 -7.26 4.78 -8.67
CA ILE A 66 -6.58 5.92 -8.06
C ILE A 66 -5.12 5.94 -8.54
N GLU A 67 -4.81 6.77 -9.54
CA GLU A 67 -3.47 6.78 -10.13
C GLU A 67 -2.41 7.43 -9.24
N ARG A 68 -2.79 8.35 -8.36
CA ARG A 68 -1.87 9.15 -7.55
C ARG A 68 -2.48 9.54 -6.21
N ILE A 69 -1.67 9.56 -5.17
CA ILE A 69 -2.05 10.03 -3.84
C ILE A 69 -1.03 11.07 -3.38
N VAL A 70 -1.49 12.25 -2.97
CA VAL A 70 -0.64 13.25 -2.33
C VAL A 70 -1.00 13.31 -0.86
N ILE A 71 -0.04 13.09 0.01
CA ILE A 71 -0.20 13.10 1.47
C ILE A 71 0.61 14.28 2.00
N LYS A 72 -0.05 15.17 2.74
CA LYS A 72 0.60 16.33 3.34
C LYS A 72 -0.12 16.76 4.61
N ASP A 73 0.64 17.02 5.66
CA ASP A 73 0.11 17.37 6.97
C ASP A 73 -0.89 16.30 7.45
N ASP A 74 -2.16 16.67 7.64
CA ASP A 74 -3.26 15.77 8.01
C ASP A 74 -4.21 15.47 6.85
N THR A 75 -3.78 15.69 5.60
CA THR A 75 -4.62 15.54 4.41
C THR A 75 -4.09 14.50 3.43
N MET A 76 -5.02 13.87 2.72
CA MET A 76 -4.76 13.00 1.58
C MET A 76 -5.60 13.45 0.39
N THR A 77 -4.96 13.66 -0.75
CA THR A 77 -5.61 13.94 -2.03
C THR A 77 -5.50 12.71 -2.93
N PHE A 78 -6.65 12.15 -3.31
CA PHE A 78 -6.76 10.99 -4.19
C PHE A 78 -7.07 11.47 -5.61
N TYR A 79 -6.22 11.11 -6.57
CA TYR A 79 -6.40 11.47 -7.97
C TYR A 79 -6.98 10.29 -8.74
N ARG A 80 -8.08 10.56 -9.44
CA ARG A 80 -8.74 9.64 -10.36
C ARG A 80 -8.94 10.34 -11.71
N ASN A 81 -8.39 9.79 -12.77
CA ASN A 81 -8.44 10.38 -14.12
C ASN A 81 -7.96 11.85 -14.19
N GLY A 82 -6.96 12.20 -13.37
CA GLY A 82 -6.39 13.53 -13.25
C GLY A 82 -7.17 14.49 -12.34
N GLU A 83 -8.34 14.10 -11.83
CA GLU A 83 -9.12 14.89 -10.88
C GLU A 83 -8.77 14.47 -9.45
N GLY A 84 -8.28 15.42 -8.65
CA GLY A 84 -7.91 15.20 -7.25
C GLY A 84 -9.02 15.62 -6.29
N LYS A 85 -9.35 14.75 -5.34
CA LYS A 85 -10.26 15.05 -4.22
C LYS A 85 -9.55 14.86 -2.89
N THR A 86 -9.76 15.79 -1.97
CA THR A 86 -9.00 15.88 -0.71
C THR A 86 -9.87 15.59 0.51
N GLY A 87 -9.33 14.76 1.39
CA GLY A 87 -9.86 14.51 2.73
C GLY A 87 -8.83 14.83 3.81
N LYS A 88 -9.30 15.30 4.96
CA LYS A 88 -8.54 15.40 6.19
C LYS A 88 -8.78 14.16 7.02
N TYR A 89 -7.70 13.54 7.49
CA TYR A 89 -7.74 12.27 8.18
C TYR A 89 -7.16 12.39 9.59
N LYS A 90 -7.72 11.59 10.50
CA LYS A 90 -7.24 11.48 11.87
C LYS A 90 -6.87 10.03 12.16
N TYR A 91 -5.77 9.84 12.86
CA TYR A 91 -5.35 8.52 13.31
C TYR A 91 -6.38 7.86 14.23
N HIS A 92 -6.70 6.60 13.94
CA HIS A 92 -7.63 5.75 14.69
C HIS A 92 -6.91 4.74 15.60
N GLY A 93 -5.72 4.28 15.18
CA GLY A 93 -4.97 3.23 15.88
C GLY A 93 -4.26 2.30 14.88
N TYR A 94 -3.76 1.17 15.36
CA TYR A 94 -3.19 0.12 14.51
C TYR A 94 -3.79 -1.25 14.84
N GLU A 95 -3.69 -2.17 13.89
CA GLU A 95 -4.11 -3.56 14.04
C GLU A 95 -3.01 -4.51 13.57
N ILE A 96 -2.71 -5.52 14.40
CA ILE A 96 -1.72 -6.56 14.09
C ILE A 96 -2.44 -7.75 13.45
N LEU A 97 -2.12 -8.03 12.19
CA LEU A 97 -2.65 -9.16 11.44
C LEU A 97 -1.67 -10.33 11.49
N THR A 98 -2.21 -11.54 11.71
CA THR A 98 -1.47 -12.79 11.55
C THR A 98 -2.03 -13.53 10.33
N TYR A 99 -1.18 -13.77 9.33
CA TYR A 99 -1.56 -14.45 8.10
C TYR A 99 -1.48 -15.97 8.26
N GLU A 100 -2.14 -16.73 7.38
CA GLU A 100 -2.16 -18.20 7.44
C GLU A 100 -0.77 -18.83 7.39
N ALA A 101 0.17 -18.20 6.67
CA ALA A 101 1.56 -18.64 6.58
C ALA A 101 2.39 -18.35 7.86
N GLY A 102 1.78 -17.74 8.88
CA GLY A 102 2.38 -17.44 10.18
C GLY A 102 3.18 -16.14 10.23
N ASN A 103 3.42 -15.49 9.09
CA ASN A 103 3.96 -14.12 9.07
C ASN A 103 2.91 -13.12 9.53
N ARG A 104 3.37 -11.95 9.98
CA ARG A 104 2.52 -10.89 10.53
C ARG A 104 2.69 -9.57 9.78
N GLY A 105 1.69 -8.70 9.89
CA GLY A 105 1.70 -7.35 9.35
C GLY A 105 0.96 -6.39 10.26
N VAL A 106 1.26 -5.10 10.18
CA VAL A 106 0.57 -4.06 10.94
C VAL A 106 -0.18 -3.17 9.96
N ARG A 107 -1.45 -2.89 10.23
CA ARG A 107 -2.21 -1.84 9.54
C ARG A 107 -2.34 -0.61 10.42
N TYR A 108 -2.10 0.56 9.88
CA TYR A 108 -2.32 1.84 10.54
C TYR A 108 -3.57 2.51 10.00
N LEU A 109 -4.53 2.77 10.88
CA LEU A 109 -5.91 3.10 10.57
C LEU A 109 -6.15 4.61 10.69
N PHE A 110 -6.87 5.17 9.73
CA PHE A 110 -7.20 6.59 9.67
C PHE A 110 -8.65 6.81 9.26
N ASP A 111 -9.33 7.72 9.97
CA ASP A 111 -10.72 8.13 9.71
C ASP A 111 -10.77 9.50 9.03
N LEU A 112 -11.64 9.64 8.04
CA LEU A 112 -12.01 10.94 7.47
C LEU A 112 -12.74 11.79 8.51
N VAL A 113 -12.28 13.02 8.74
CA VAL A 113 -12.91 13.97 9.66
C VAL A 113 -13.55 15.17 8.96
N ASP A 114 -13.06 15.52 7.77
CA ASP A 114 -13.57 16.58 6.90
C ASP A 114 -13.05 16.33 5.48
N GLY A 115 -13.76 16.75 4.43
CA GLY A 115 -13.30 16.52 3.07
C GLY A 115 -14.36 16.62 1.99
N GLU A 116 -13.91 16.47 0.76
CA GLU A 116 -14.76 16.50 -0.43
C GLU A 116 -15.58 15.20 -0.58
N GLU A 117 -16.77 15.29 -1.18
CA GLU A 117 -17.59 14.11 -1.44
C GLU A 117 -16.87 13.11 -2.36
N GLY A 118 -16.81 11.86 -1.94
CA GLY A 118 -16.22 10.76 -2.71
C GLY A 118 -14.76 10.46 -2.36
N VAL A 119 -14.17 11.10 -1.34
CA VAL A 119 -12.97 10.57 -0.69
C VAL A 119 -13.36 9.43 0.28
N PRO A 120 -12.50 8.41 0.47
CA PRO A 120 -12.82 7.28 1.35
C PRO A 120 -13.05 7.71 2.80
N LYS A 121 -14.03 7.13 3.49
CA LYS A 121 -14.22 7.40 4.93
C LYS A 121 -13.13 6.80 5.81
N HIS A 122 -12.59 5.66 5.40
CA HIS A 122 -11.60 4.91 6.17
C HIS A 122 -10.42 4.55 5.27
N VAL A 123 -9.21 4.68 5.82
CA VAL A 123 -7.94 4.35 5.15
C VAL A 123 -7.08 3.51 6.09
N GLN A 124 -6.36 2.52 5.54
CA GLN A 124 -5.41 1.69 6.26
C GLN A 124 -4.11 1.57 5.46
N PHE A 125 -2.97 1.86 6.11
CA PHE A 125 -1.65 1.70 5.51
C PHE A 125 -0.94 0.44 6.00
N SER A 126 -0.21 -0.22 5.11
CA SER A 126 0.73 -1.31 5.42
C SER A 126 2.01 -1.10 4.59
N ASP A 127 3.14 -0.89 5.24
CA ASP A 127 4.42 -0.54 4.59
C ASP A 127 5.62 -1.34 5.13
N HIS A 128 5.36 -2.43 5.85
CA HIS A 128 6.37 -3.29 6.51
C HIS A 128 7.15 -2.64 7.67
N ASN A 129 6.72 -1.47 8.16
CA ASN A 129 7.24 -0.83 9.36
C ASN A 129 6.25 -0.95 10.53
N ILE A 130 6.78 -1.11 11.74
CA ILE A 130 5.97 -1.32 12.96
C ILE A 130 6.11 -0.18 13.99
N TYR A 131 6.90 0.85 13.68
CA TYR A 131 7.16 2.00 14.55
C TYR A 131 7.43 3.25 13.69
N PRO A 132 7.43 4.48 14.25
CA PRO A 132 7.64 5.73 13.51
C PRO A 132 8.82 5.67 12.55
N THR A 133 8.52 5.68 11.25
CA THR A 133 9.48 5.51 10.15
C THR A 133 8.88 6.07 8.87
N LYS A 134 9.68 6.80 8.08
CA LYS A 134 9.24 7.27 6.77
C LYS A 134 9.05 6.09 5.82
N SER A 135 7.86 6.01 5.23
CA SER A 135 7.53 5.00 4.23
C SER A 135 8.36 5.20 2.97
N HIS A 136 8.79 4.08 2.36
CA HIS A 136 9.45 4.07 1.04
C HIS A 136 8.48 3.67 -0.07
N HIS A 137 7.55 2.77 0.25
CA HIS A 137 6.39 2.39 -0.52
C HIS A 137 5.33 1.90 0.46
N PHE A 138 4.06 1.85 0.04
CA PHE A 138 3.02 1.29 0.88
C PHE A 138 1.96 0.56 0.08
N HIS A 139 1.27 -0.33 0.77
CA HIS A 139 -0.02 -0.87 0.41
C HIS A 139 -1.10 -0.08 1.15
N ILE A 140 -2.18 0.26 0.46
CA ILE A 140 -3.28 1.03 1.04
C ILE A 140 -4.61 0.32 0.83
N TYR A 141 -5.44 0.29 1.86
CA TYR A 141 -6.80 -0.22 1.84
C TYR A 141 -7.73 0.92 2.21
N PHE A 142 -8.77 1.15 1.44
CA PHE A 142 -9.65 2.29 1.68
C PHE A 142 -11.07 2.02 1.22
N GLY A 143 -12.03 2.68 1.85
CA GLY A 143 -13.43 2.59 1.47
C GLY A 143 -14.35 3.27 2.47
N ASP A 144 -15.66 3.11 2.26
CA ASP A 144 -16.69 3.63 3.15
C ASP A 144 -17.15 2.63 4.22
N GLU A 145 -16.77 1.36 4.05
CA GLU A 145 -16.98 0.29 5.02
C GLU A 145 -16.08 0.47 6.24
N ASP A 146 -16.48 -0.07 7.39
CA ASP A 146 -15.71 0.02 8.63
C ASP A 146 -14.32 -0.65 8.55
N HIS A 147 -13.45 -0.30 9.50
CA HIS A 147 -12.11 -0.86 9.57
C HIS A 147 -12.09 -2.38 9.72
N GLU A 148 -13.04 -2.98 10.45
CA GLU A 148 -13.15 -4.43 10.62
C GLU A 148 -13.41 -5.15 9.29
N THR A 149 -14.16 -4.53 8.39
CA THR A 149 -14.45 -5.02 7.05
C THR A 149 -13.23 -4.87 6.15
N LEU A 150 -12.58 -3.69 6.17
CA LEU A 150 -11.35 -3.46 5.40
C LEU A 150 -10.21 -4.40 5.83
N LEU A 151 -10.10 -4.74 7.13
CA LEU A 151 -9.08 -5.67 7.63
C LEU A 151 -9.20 -7.10 7.07
N LYS A 152 -10.39 -7.47 6.58
CA LYS A 152 -10.63 -8.77 5.94
C LYS A 152 -10.21 -8.80 4.47
N GLU A 153 -9.97 -7.63 3.85
CA GLU A 153 -9.46 -7.55 2.48
C GLU A 153 -7.99 -7.99 2.46
N LEU A 154 -7.69 -9.08 1.76
CA LEU A 154 -6.36 -9.68 1.67
C LEU A 154 -5.89 -9.87 0.21
N GLU A 155 -6.77 -9.64 -0.76
CA GLU A 155 -6.54 -9.92 -2.18
C GLU A 155 -6.18 -8.67 -2.97
N ASN A 156 -6.88 -7.56 -2.75
CA ASN A 156 -6.61 -6.27 -3.37
C ASN A 156 -5.91 -5.32 -2.40
N TRP A 157 -4.72 -4.86 -2.78
CA TRP A 157 -3.82 -4.04 -1.98
C TRP A 157 -3.08 -3.04 -2.89
N PRO A 158 -3.81 -2.01 -3.39
CA PRO A 158 -3.23 -0.95 -4.19
C PRO A 158 -1.90 -0.47 -3.61
N THR A 159 -0.88 -0.39 -4.47
CA THR A 159 0.51 -0.20 -4.05
C THR A 159 1.10 1.04 -4.69
N TYR A 160 1.79 1.83 -3.88
CA TYR A 160 2.29 3.14 -4.28
C TYR A 160 3.76 3.32 -3.92
N TYR A 161 4.50 3.92 -4.86
CA TYR A 161 5.88 4.38 -4.72
C TYR A 161 5.93 5.89 -4.96
N PHE A 162 7.02 6.56 -4.60
CA PHE A 162 7.13 8.01 -4.83
C PHE A 162 6.98 8.37 -6.32
N SER A 163 6.27 9.47 -6.61
CA SER A 163 5.93 9.92 -7.97
C SER A 163 7.13 10.36 -8.83
N HIS A 164 8.27 10.63 -8.20
CA HIS A 164 9.48 11.04 -8.92
C HIS A 164 10.29 9.86 -9.46
N LEU A 165 9.98 8.62 -9.04
CA LEU A 165 10.63 7.42 -9.55
C LEU A 165 10.08 7.04 -10.93
N SER A 166 10.95 6.57 -11.80
CA SER A 166 10.57 5.91 -13.04
C SER A 166 10.10 4.47 -12.77
N GLY A 167 9.39 3.88 -13.74
CA GLY A 167 9.01 2.47 -13.64
C GLY A 167 10.22 1.52 -13.55
N GLU A 168 11.35 1.88 -14.16
CA GLU A 168 12.61 1.13 -14.07
C GLU A 168 13.19 1.20 -12.65
N GLU A 169 13.24 2.39 -12.04
CA GLU A 169 13.70 2.56 -10.64
C GLU A 169 12.80 1.80 -9.66
N ILE A 170 11.47 1.83 -9.86
CA ILE A 170 10.53 1.03 -9.06
C ILE A 170 10.82 -0.47 -9.21
N ALA A 171 11.06 -0.94 -10.44
CA ALA A 171 11.40 -2.34 -10.68
C ALA A 171 12.72 -2.74 -10.00
N GLU A 172 13.73 -1.87 -10.02
CA GLU A 172 15.00 -2.06 -9.31
C GLU A 172 14.80 -2.16 -7.79
N GLU A 173 14.02 -1.25 -7.20
CA GLU A 173 13.68 -1.31 -5.78
C GLU A 173 12.94 -2.62 -5.43
N MET A 174 11.94 -3.01 -6.22
CA MET A 174 11.21 -4.27 -6.03
C MET A 174 12.08 -5.53 -6.17
N MET A 175 13.23 -5.45 -6.87
CA MET A 175 14.19 -6.55 -6.97
C MET A 175 15.19 -6.58 -5.81
N ALA A 176 15.43 -5.44 -5.16
CA ALA A 176 16.31 -5.33 -3.99
C ALA A 176 15.67 -5.86 -2.70
N HIS A 177 14.33 -5.97 -2.66
CA HIS A 177 13.52 -6.45 -1.55
C HIS A 177 12.95 -7.86 -1.77
#